data_AF-A0AAV8WZW6-F1
#
_entry.id   AF-A0AAV8WZW6-F1
#
_cell.length_a   1.000
_cell.length_b   1.000
_cell.length_c   1.000
_cell.angle_alpha   90.00
_cell.angle_beta   90.00
_cell.angle_gamma   90.00
#
_symmetry.space_group_name_H-M   'P 1'
#
loop_
_entity.id
_entity.type
_entity.pdbx_description
1 polymer ?
#
loop_
_entity_poly.entity_id
_entity_poly.type
_entity_poly.pdbx_seq_one_letter_code
_entity_poly.pdbx_strand_id
1 'polypeptide(L)'
;MLRHYEISIREAEDIIKVRAVVTEQCIRQWFSELQRFREENNVIDIFNDLDRILNGDELGFSLCRKTGKVLAPKGWQNLYTIKIYNEKEISQY
;
A
#
# COMPACT_ATOMS: atom_id res chain seq x y z
N MET A 1 -20.91 -31.79 6.58
CA MET A 1 -20.71 -30.42 7.07
C MET A 1 -21.26 -29.45 6.02
N LEU A 2 -22.41 -28.83 6.28
CA LEU A 2 -23.02 -27.83 5.39
C LEU A 2 -22.25 -26.50 5.57
N ARG A 3 -21.59 -26.02 4.51
CA ARG A 3 -20.98 -24.69 4.51
C ARG A 3 -22.09 -23.66 4.26
N HIS A 4 -22.09 -22.57 5.02
CA HIS A 4 -23.04 -21.48 4.83
C HIS A 4 -22.89 -20.86 3.44
N TYR A 5 -24.01 -20.64 2.74
CA TYR A 5 -24.01 -20.31 1.31
C TYR A 5 -23.41 -18.93 0.99
N GLU A 6 -23.51 -17.98 1.93
CA GLU A 6 -23.10 -16.58 1.75
C GLU A 6 -21.69 -16.25 2.22
N ILE A 7 -21.01 -17.14 2.96
CA ILE A 7 -19.70 -16.83 3.54
C ILE A 7 -18.63 -17.78 3.01
N SER A 8 -17.42 -17.24 2.85
CA SER A 8 -16.27 -17.99 2.38
C SER A 8 -15.02 -17.60 3.14
N ILE A 9 -14.09 -18.54 3.24
CA ILE A 9 -12.76 -18.25 3.79
C ILE A 9 -11.92 -17.58 2.70
N ARG A 10 -11.24 -16.49 3.08
CA ARG A 10 -10.40 -15.66 2.19
C ARG A 10 -9.11 -15.26 2.89
N GLU A 11 -8.09 -14.91 2.12
CA GLU A 11 -6.90 -14.24 2.64
C GLU A 11 -7.12 -12.73 2.48
N ALA A 12 -7.07 -11.99 3.59
CA ALA A 12 -7.14 -10.53 3.55
C ALA A 12 -5.73 -9.93 3.51
N GLU A 13 -5.61 -8.71 3.01
CA GLU A 13 -4.40 -7.91 3.07
C GLU A 13 -4.43 -6.94 4.26
N ASP A 14 -3.32 -6.78 4.94
CA ASP A 14 -3.21 -5.82 6.04
C ASP A 14 -2.87 -4.45 5.46
N ILE A 15 -3.67 -3.46 5.81
CA ILE A 15 -3.37 -2.06 5.54
C ILE A 15 -3.32 -1.28 6.84
N ILE A 16 -2.46 -0.26 6.87
CA ILE A 16 -2.44 0.70 7.98
C ILE A 16 -3.51 1.77 7.75
N LYS A 17 -4.01 2.39 8.82
CA LYS A 17 -5.04 3.44 8.75
C LYS A 17 -4.68 4.56 7.77
N VAL A 18 -3.41 4.98 7.74
CA VAL A 18 -2.93 6.02 6.82
C VAL A 18 -3.14 5.61 5.35
N ARG A 19 -2.86 4.36 4.97
CA ARG A 19 -3.11 3.85 3.61
C ARG A 19 -4.59 3.77 3.27
N ALA A 20 -5.44 3.46 4.27
CA ALA A 20 -6.89 3.35 4.07
C ALA A 20 -7.57 4.70 3.76
N VAL A 21 -6.94 5.82 4.13
CA VAL A 21 -7.50 7.17 3.93
C VAL A 21 -6.89 7.91 2.73
N VAL A 22 -5.93 7.31 2.02
CA VAL A 22 -5.34 7.92 0.82
C VAL A 22 -6.40 7.96 -0.28
N THR A 23 -6.66 9.16 -0.79
CA THR A 23 -7.55 9.39 -1.94
C THR A 23 -6.74 9.64 -3.21
N GLU A 24 -7.39 9.58 -4.37
CA GLU A 24 -6.78 9.98 -5.65
C GLU A 24 -6.22 11.41 -5.57
N GLN A 25 -6.96 12.33 -4.94
CA GLN A 25 -6.52 13.71 -4.77
C GLN A 25 -5.22 13.81 -3.98
N CYS A 26 -5.08 13.03 -2.89
CA CYS A 26 -3.83 12.98 -2.12
C CYS A 26 -2.65 12.53 -2.99
N ILE A 27 -2.85 11.51 -3.84
CA ILE A 27 -1.81 11.00 -4.74
C ILE A 27 -1.40 12.08 -5.75
N ARG A 28 -2.38 12.72 -6.41
CA ARG A 28 -2.10 13.80 -7.36
C ARG A 28 -1.37 14.97 -6.71
N GLN A 29 -1.80 15.37 -5.52
CA GLN A 29 -1.15 16.44 -4.76
C GLN A 29 0.31 16.09 -4.44
N TRP A 30 0.59 14.86 -4.00
CA TRP A 30 1.96 14.41 -3.71
C TRP A 30 2.87 14.54 -4.94
N PHE A 31 2.41 14.13 -6.13
CA PHE A 31 3.19 14.27 -7.36
C PHE A 31 3.40 15.74 -7.76
N SER A 32 2.40 16.61 -7.58
CA SER A 32 2.55 18.04 -7.81
C SER A 32 3.59 18.67 -6.87
N GLU A 33 3.55 18.31 -5.59
CA GLU A 33 4.52 18.77 -4.58
C GLU A 33 5.93 18.27 -4.88
N LEU A 34 6.08 17.02 -5.31
CA LEU A 34 7.35 16.45 -5.77
C LEU A 34 7.91 17.21 -6.97
N GLN A 35 7.06 17.57 -7.95
CA GLN A 35 7.49 18.39 -9.08
C GLN A 35 8.01 19.75 -8.61
N ARG A 36 7.25 20.45 -7.76
CA ARG A 36 7.66 21.75 -7.21
C ARG A 36 9.00 21.64 -6.47
N PHE A 37 9.16 20.62 -5.64
CA PHE A 37 10.40 20.36 -4.92
C PHE A 37 11.59 20.20 -5.89
N ARG A 38 11.42 19.49 -7.01
CA ARG A 38 12.48 19.33 -8.01
C ARG A 38 12.89 20.64 -8.66
N GLU A 39 11.91 21.49 -8.97
CA GLU A 39 12.13 22.81 -9.58
C GLU A 39 12.84 23.75 -8.59
N GLU A 40 12.36 23.83 -7.35
CA GLU A 40 12.93 24.67 -6.29
C GLU A 40 14.38 24.30 -5.94
N ASN A 41 14.72 23.01 -5.99
CA ASN A 41 16.06 22.51 -5.64
C ASN A 41 16.97 22.30 -6.84
N ASN A 42 16.52 22.64 -8.07
CA ASN A 42 17.27 22.45 -9.31
C ASN A 42 17.77 20.99 -9.52
N VAL A 43 16.93 20.01 -9.17
CA VAL A 43 17.18 18.55 -9.29
C VAL A 43 16.22 17.89 -10.29
N ILE A 44 15.92 18.60 -11.36
CA ILE A 44 14.87 18.23 -12.33
C ILE A 44 15.23 16.93 -13.08
N ASP A 45 16.52 16.68 -13.28
CA ASP A 45 17.11 15.59 -14.05
C ASP A 45 17.22 14.27 -13.29
N ILE A 46 16.93 14.23 -11.99
CA ILE A 46 17.08 13.02 -11.16
C ILE A 46 16.30 11.79 -11.67
N PHE A 47 15.20 11.99 -12.40
CA PHE A 47 14.40 10.91 -12.98
C PHE A 47 14.77 10.58 -14.43
N ASN A 48 15.73 11.31 -15.04
CA ASN A 48 16.23 10.98 -16.38
C ASN A 48 17.25 9.84 -16.34
N ASP A 49 17.82 9.57 -15.16
CA ASP A 49 18.78 8.49 -14.93
C ASP A 49 18.03 7.23 -14.45
N LEU A 50 17.84 6.28 -15.37
CA LEU A 50 17.11 5.03 -15.08
C LEU A 50 17.81 4.18 -14.01
N ASP A 51 19.14 4.29 -13.87
CA ASP A 51 19.90 3.53 -12.88
C ASP A 51 19.61 3.99 -11.44
N ARG A 52 18.93 5.14 -11.27
CA ARG A 52 18.47 5.67 -9.98
C ARG A 52 17.05 5.24 -9.61
N ILE A 53 16.33 4.61 -10.52
CA ILE A 53 14.95 4.16 -10.30
C ILE A 53 15.01 2.72 -9.83
N LEU A 54 15.07 2.55 -8.51
CA LEU A 54 14.97 1.22 -7.90
C LEU A 54 13.50 0.79 -7.88
N ASN A 55 13.23 -0.40 -8.38
CA ASN A 55 11.89 -0.98 -8.32
C ASN A 55 11.60 -1.52 -6.89
N GLY A 56 10.35 -1.89 -6.64
CA GLY A 56 9.96 -2.33 -5.30
C GLY A 56 10.58 -3.66 -4.88
N ASP A 57 10.89 -4.54 -5.83
CA ASP A 57 11.54 -5.83 -5.60
C ASP A 57 13.04 -5.68 -5.27
N GLU A 58 13.76 -4.76 -5.91
CA GLU A 58 15.15 -4.40 -5.62
C GLU A 58 15.31 -3.81 -4.21
N LEU A 59 14.28 -3.09 -3.74
CA LEU A 59 14.21 -2.54 -2.38
C LEU A 59 13.70 -3.54 -1.34
N GLY A 60 13.34 -4.76 -1.74
CA GLY A 60 12.83 -5.80 -0.84
C GLY A 60 11.46 -5.49 -0.23
N PHE A 61 10.64 -4.63 -0.86
CA PHE A 61 9.31 -4.33 -0.35
C PHE A 61 8.41 -5.57 -0.43
N SER A 62 7.99 -6.06 0.74
CA SER A 62 6.97 -7.10 0.82
C SER A 62 5.58 -6.50 0.57
N LEU A 63 5.18 -6.44 -0.70
CA LEU A 63 3.89 -5.86 -1.13
C LEU A 63 2.66 -6.69 -0.76
N CYS A 64 2.82 -8.01 -0.55
CA CYS A 64 1.71 -8.91 -0.21
C CYS A 64 1.94 -9.56 1.17
N ARG A 65 1.66 -8.81 2.24
CA ARG A 65 1.67 -9.38 3.60
C ARG A 65 0.39 -10.18 3.80
N LYS A 66 0.50 -11.50 3.78
CA LYS A 66 -0.62 -12.40 4.08
C LYS A 66 -0.94 -12.36 5.57
N THR A 67 -2.19 -12.08 5.88
CA THR A 67 -2.67 -11.82 7.26
C THR A 67 -3.31 -13.05 7.89
N GLY A 68 -3.40 -14.13 7.12
CA GLY A 68 -4.12 -15.34 7.47
C GLY A 68 -5.51 -15.40 6.82
N LYS A 69 -6.33 -16.33 7.31
CA LYS A 69 -7.65 -16.64 6.77
C LYS A 69 -8.73 -15.90 7.55
N VAL A 70 -9.58 -15.16 6.84
CA VAL A 70 -10.76 -14.47 7.38
C VAL A 70 -12.05 -15.03 6.78
N LEU A 71 -13.18 -14.88 7.48
CA LEU A 71 -14.50 -15.13 6.92
C LEU A 71 -15.02 -13.85 6.24
N ALA A 72 -15.43 -13.96 4.98
CA ALA A 72 -15.92 -12.84 4.19
C ALA A 72 -17.10 -13.24 3.30
N PRO A 73 -17.94 -12.27 2.88
CA PRO A 73 -19.02 -12.52 1.94
C PRO A 73 -18.49 -13.18 0.66
N LYS A 74 -19.21 -14.21 0.20
CA LYS A 74 -18.86 -14.95 -1.00
C LYS A 74 -18.94 -14.02 -2.21
N GLY A 75 -17.88 -13.95 -3.01
CA GLY A 75 -17.79 -13.11 -4.20
C GLY A 75 -16.94 -11.85 -4.03
N TRP A 76 -16.59 -11.48 -2.79
CA TRP A 76 -15.64 -10.39 -2.56
C TRP A 76 -14.22 -10.85 -2.91
N GLN A 77 -13.53 -10.06 -3.73
CA GLN A 77 -12.18 -10.33 -4.24
C GLN A 77 -11.11 -9.65 -3.38
N ASN A 78 -11.27 -8.34 -3.13
CA ASN A 78 -10.29 -7.54 -2.40
C ASN A 78 -10.78 -7.33 -0.97
N LEU A 79 -10.06 -7.89 0.00
CA LEU A 79 -10.40 -7.81 1.42
C LEU A 79 -9.24 -7.20 2.16
N TYR A 80 -9.55 -6.16 2.95
CA TYR A 80 -8.55 -5.43 3.71
C TYR A 80 -8.88 -5.48 5.18
N THR A 81 -7.86 -5.69 6.01
CA THR A 81 -7.94 -5.54 7.46
C THR A 81 -7.13 -4.30 7.85
N ILE A 82 -7.76 -3.36 8.56
CA ILE A 82 -7.06 -2.17 9.06
C ILE A 82 -6.37 -2.55 10.37
N LYS A 83 -5.03 -2.62 10.35
CA LYS A 83 -4.25 -2.79 11.56
C LYS A 83 -3.86 -1.45 12.16
N ILE A 84 -4.03 -1.35 13.48
CA ILE A 84 -3.54 -0.24 14.28
C ILE A 84 -2.14 -0.63 14.75
N TYR A 85 -1.13 -0.04 14.13
CA TYR A 85 0.26 -0.14 14.59
C TYR A 85 0.60 1.12 15.39
N ASN A 86 1.46 1.00 16.40
CA ASN A 86 2.08 2.17 17.00
C ASN A 86 3.16 2.71 16.05
N GLU A 87 3.37 4.03 15.99
CA GLU A 87 4.32 4.69 15.07
C GLU A 87 5.73 4.06 15.09
N LYS A 88 6.16 3.57 16.25
CA LYS A 88 7.45 2.87 16.42
C LYS A 88 7.56 1.54 15.68
N GLU A 89 6.45 0.83 15.48
CA GLU A 89 6.42 -0.44 14.73
C GLU A 89 6.42 -0.20 13.22
N ILE A 90 5.99 0.99 12.78
CA ILE A 90 5.99 1.37 11.36
C ILE A 90 7.43 1.63 10.88
N SER A 91 8.30 2.16 11.75
CA SER A 91 9.69 2.51 11.45
C SER A 91 10.69 1.34 11.48
N GLN A 92 10.25 0.13 11.83
CA GLN A 92 11.09 -1.08 11.79
C GLN A 92 10.99 -1.85 10.46
N TYR A 93 10.42 -1.21 9.44
CA TYR A 93 10.25 -1.77 8.10
C TYR A 93 10.91 -0.87 7.06
#